data_AF-A0A4Q9XQ10-F1
#
_entry.id   AF-A0A4Q9XQ10-F1
#
_cell.length_a   1.000
_cell.length_b   1.000
_cell.length_c   1.000
_cell.angle_alpha   90.00
_cell.angle_beta   90.00
_cell.angle_gamma   90.00
#
_symmetry.space_group_name_H-M   'P 1'
#
loop_
_entity.id
_entity.type
_entity.pdbx_description
1 polymer ?
#
loop_
_entity_poly.entity_id
_entity_poly.type
_entity_poly.pdbx_seq_one_letter_code
_entity_poly.pdbx_strand_id
1 'polypeptide(L)'
;MKLSKTLLASAIFSLFLTPAQATEDYSGHRVVLAYAEYINAPGSSEAGGITVYQKDVGNGQLSADFVYNDPRRALFNGGNPGVTFAVNDANTSADPNLTMQSQWMRDSVYAWTSETCSNANISENPHNGNAGIVERYFYTGVINGDWGADLTQVGFRDSSNFPYFAPGSNVLGVTFTLWWVDQNGAPTDIDNDGKYDVAFREIYYNDNYTWADNGGSGVDLPTVAIHEVGHGLSSAHFGMIAIKDGKLFAKPRAIMNAVYGGPLRDLTGRDRATHCSNWAQWGVN
;
A
#
# COMPACT_ATOMS: atom_id res chain seq x y z
N MET A 1 -40.82 -3.02 -79.98
CA MET A 1 -41.23 -4.15 -79.11
C MET A 1 -39.93 -4.72 -78.53
N LYS A 2 -39.51 -4.61 -77.27
CA LYS A 2 -40.10 -4.43 -75.92
C LYS A 2 -39.09 -3.59 -75.09
N LEU A 3 -39.51 -2.46 -74.50
CA LEU A 3 -39.81 -2.22 -73.08
C LEU A 3 -38.61 -1.84 -72.19
N SER A 4 -38.61 -0.53 -71.88
CA SER A 4 -38.12 0.16 -70.68
C SER A 4 -38.25 -0.64 -69.37
N LYS A 5 -37.32 -0.39 -68.44
CA LYS A 5 -37.62 -0.26 -67.00
C LYS A 5 -36.54 0.54 -66.27
N THR A 6 -36.91 1.78 -65.94
CA THR A 6 -36.41 2.61 -64.85
C THR A 6 -36.58 1.86 -63.52
N LEU A 7 -35.63 1.97 -62.59
CA LEU A 7 -35.85 1.63 -61.18
C LEU A 7 -35.38 2.75 -60.26
N LEU A 8 -36.28 3.05 -59.32
CA LEU A 8 -36.31 4.10 -58.33
C LEU A 8 -35.16 4.02 -57.32
N ALA A 9 -34.72 5.20 -56.89
CA ALA A 9 -33.98 5.39 -55.65
C ALA A 9 -34.90 5.16 -54.42
N SER A 10 -34.40 4.45 -53.41
CA SER A 10 -34.87 4.55 -52.03
C SER A 10 -33.69 4.94 -51.16
N ALA A 11 -33.66 6.21 -50.76
CA ALA A 11 -32.79 6.69 -49.69
C ALA A 11 -33.36 6.21 -48.35
N ILE A 12 -32.60 5.40 -47.62
CA ILE A 12 -32.89 5.07 -46.23
C ILE A 12 -32.24 6.15 -45.37
N PHE A 13 -33.06 7.00 -44.76
CA PHE A 13 -32.64 7.94 -43.72
C PHE A 13 -32.50 7.15 -42.42
N SER A 14 -31.27 6.80 -42.05
CA SER A 14 -30.97 6.27 -40.71
C SER A 14 -30.86 7.44 -39.73
N LEU A 15 -31.94 7.70 -38.98
CA LEU A 15 -31.84 8.46 -37.74
C LEU A 15 -31.06 7.62 -36.73
N PHE A 16 -29.78 7.92 -36.55
CA PHE A 16 -29.03 7.44 -35.40
C PHE A 16 -29.39 8.33 -34.21
N LEU A 17 -30.30 7.83 -33.38
CA LEU A 17 -30.49 8.32 -32.02
C LEU A 17 -29.17 8.12 -31.26
N THR A 18 -28.57 9.21 -30.80
CA THR A 18 -27.50 9.17 -29.81
C THR A 18 -28.02 8.48 -28.54
N PRO A 19 -27.36 7.42 -28.03
CA PRO A 19 -27.77 6.86 -26.76
C PRO A 19 -27.56 7.89 -25.67
N ALA A 20 -28.58 8.10 -24.84
CA ALA A 20 -28.47 8.87 -23.61
C ALA A 20 -27.37 8.23 -22.75
N GLN A 21 -26.40 9.03 -22.31
CA GLN A 21 -25.42 8.61 -21.31
C GLN A 21 -26.19 8.20 -20.05
N ALA A 22 -26.18 6.90 -19.75
CA ALA A 22 -26.72 6.40 -18.50
C ALA A 22 -25.94 7.04 -17.35
N THR A 23 -26.66 7.67 -16.43
CA THR A 23 -26.10 8.06 -15.13
C THR A 23 -25.68 6.78 -14.42
N GLU A 24 -24.37 6.57 -14.26
CA GLU A 24 -23.86 5.42 -13.51
C GLU A 24 -24.35 5.48 -12.06
N ASP A 25 -24.98 4.41 -11.62
CA ASP A 25 -25.46 4.20 -10.26
C ASP A 25 -24.32 3.59 -9.43
N TYR A 26 -23.72 4.40 -8.57
CA TYR A 26 -22.56 4.01 -7.78
C TYR A 26 -22.91 3.30 -6.46
N SER A 27 -24.18 3.00 -6.19
CA SER A 27 -24.62 2.43 -4.90
C SER A 27 -24.14 0.99 -4.62
N GLY A 28 -23.49 0.32 -5.60
CA GLY A 28 -23.04 -1.08 -5.51
C GLY A 28 -21.53 -1.33 -5.35
N HIS A 29 -20.69 -0.30 -5.21
CA HIS A 29 -19.23 -0.47 -5.14
C HIS A 29 -18.81 -1.07 -3.78
N ARG A 30 -17.90 -2.04 -3.80
CA ARG A 30 -17.33 -2.67 -2.59
C ARG A 30 -15.83 -2.83 -2.69
N VAL A 31 -15.15 -2.76 -1.55
CA VAL A 31 -13.69 -2.90 -1.46
C VAL A 31 -13.30 -4.39 -1.39
N VAL A 32 -12.21 -4.78 -2.05
CA VAL A 32 -11.68 -6.16 -2.05
C VAL A 32 -10.18 -6.18 -1.69
N LEU A 33 -9.73 -7.25 -1.02
CA LEU A 33 -8.32 -7.48 -0.70
C LEU A 33 -7.54 -7.87 -1.96
N ALA A 34 -6.44 -7.19 -2.22
CA ALA A 34 -5.69 -7.29 -3.47
C ALA A 34 -4.41 -8.14 -3.37
N TYR A 35 -3.46 -7.70 -2.54
CA TYR A 35 -2.18 -8.36 -2.31
C TYR A 35 -1.59 -7.92 -0.95
N ALA A 36 -0.60 -8.67 -0.46
CA ALA A 36 0.14 -8.39 0.76
C ALA A 36 1.65 -8.46 0.46
N GLU A 37 2.41 -7.45 0.87
CA GLU A 37 3.87 -7.44 0.85
C GLU A 37 4.41 -7.59 2.29
N TYR A 38 5.51 -8.33 2.45
CA TYR A 38 6.03 -8.69 3.77
C TYR A 38 7.57 -8.68 3.82
N ILE A 39 8.12 -8.31 4.97
CA ILE A 39 9.56 -8.37 5.27
C ILE A 39 9.89 -9.63 6.09
N ASN A 40 10.93 -10.35 5.68
CA ASN A 40 11.35 -11.60 6.33
C ASN A 40 12.45 -11.37 7.39
N ALA A 41 12.41 -12.15 8.47
CA ALA A 41 13.50 -12.24 9.45
C ALA A 41 14.73 -13.00 8.86
N PRO A 42 15.97 -12.62 9.21
CA PRO A 42 17.16 -13.30 8.72
C PRO A 42 17.27 -14.75 9.25
N GLY A 43 17.58 -15.72 8.37
CA GLY A 43 17.93 -17.10 8.78
C GLY A 43 17.24 -18.28 8.08
N SER A 44 16.54 -18.10 6.95
CA SER A 44 16.02 -19.23 6.14
C SER A 44 17.15 -19.89 5.33
N SER A 45 17.30 -21.22 5.38
CA SER A 45 18.57 -21.91 5.08
C SER A 45 18.67 -22.54 3.67
N GLU A 46 19.80 -22.34 2.97
CA GLU A 46 20.67 -23.39 2.34
C GLU A 46 21.96 -22.82 1.71
N ALA A 47 23.01 -23.67 1.61
CA ALA A 47 24.43 -23.34 1.67
C ALA A 47 25.19 -23.06 0.34
N GLY A 48 26.36 -22.42 0.46
CA GLY A 48 27.53 -22.72 -0.39
C GLY A 48 27.55 -22.13 -1.81
N GLY A 49 27.11 -20.89 -1.97
CA GLY A 49 27.11 -20.12 -3.21
C GLY A 49 26.52 -18.73 -2.91
N ILE A 50 26.48 -17.81 -3.87
CA ILE A 50 25.59 -16.64 -3.71
C ILE A 50 24.16 -17.18 -3.82
N THR A 51 23.54 -17.47 -2.69
CA THR A 51 22.10 -17.78 -2.67
C THR A 51 21.38 -16.45 -2.69
N VAL A 52 20.76 -16.13 -3.84
CA VAL A 52 19.91 -14.95 -3.98
C VAL A 52 18.54 -15.32 -3.41
N TYR A 53 18.19 -14.71 -2.28
CA TYR A 53 16.91 -14.90 -1.62
C TYR A 53 15.83 -14.04 -2.29
N GLN A 54 16.22 -12.86 -2.77
CA GLN A 54 15.32 -11.94 -3.43
C GLN A 54 16.09 -11.03 -4.38
N LYS A 55 15.47 -10.72 -5.52
CA LYS A 55 16.03 -9.83 -6.53
C LYS A 55 14.91 -9.05 -7.20
N ASP A 56 14.69 -7.85 -6.70
CA ASP A 56 13.71 -6.92 -7.22
C ASP A 56 14.43 -5.83 -8.02
N VAL A 57 14.39 -6.01 -9.34
CA VAL A 57 15.02 -5.11 -10.32
C VAL A 57 14.00 -4.21 -11.03
N GLY A 58 12.72 -4.26 -10.64
CA GLY A 58 11.65 -3.39 -11.14
C GLY A 58 11.88 -1.92 -10.79
N ASN A 59 10.99 -1.00 -11.19
CA ASN A 59 11.12 0.44 -10.92
C ASN A 59 11.06 0.82 -9.43
N GLY A 60 10.63 -0.12 -8.56
CA GLY A 60 10.49 0.08 -7.13
C GLY A 60 9.14 0.69 -6.75
N GLN A 61 8.17 0.75 -7.67
CA GLN A 61 6.82 1.25 -7.41
C GLN A 61 5.83 0.10 -7.36
N LEU A 62 4.77 0.26 -6.56
CA LEU A 62 3.63 -0.63 -6.60
C LEU A 62 2.82 -0.45 -7.88
N SER A 63 2.07 -1.49 -8.26
CA SER A 63 1.12 -1.45 -9.38
C SER A 63 -0.20 -0.77 -9.02
N ALA A 64 -0.31 -0.20 -7.82
CA ALA A 64 -1.47 0.52 -7.32
C ALA A 64 -0.99 1.78 -6.58
N ASP A 65 -1.65 2.90 -6.80
CA ASP A 65 -1.29 4.19 -6.20
C ASP A 65 -2.53 4.99 -5.78
N PHE A 66 -2.33 5.98 -4.92
CA PHE A 66 -3.40 6.92 -4.63
C PHE A 66 -3.60 7.87 -5.81
N VAL A 67 -4.84 8.27 -6.05
CA VAL A 67 -5.15 9.27 -7.07
C VAL A 67 -5.31 10.65 -6.45
N TYR A 68 -4.66 11.66 -7.04
CA TYR A 68 -4.78 13.04 -6.60
C TYR A 68 -6.24 13.50 -6.67
N ASN A 69 -6.76 14.05 -5.57
CA ASN A 69 -8.13 14.54 -5.48
C ASN A 69 -9.21 13.51 -5.89
N ASP A 70 -8.96 12.22 -5.60
CA ASP A 70 -9.95 11.17 -5.83
C ASP A 70 -11.25 11.46 -5.06
N PRO A 71 -12.38 11.71 -5.75
CA PRO A 71 -13.63 12.06 -5.10
C PRO A 71 -14.19 10.93 -4.23
N ARG A 72 -13.80 9.68 -4.47
CA ARG A 72 -14.27 8.51 -3.69
C ARG A 72 -13.72 8.52 -2.27
N ARG A 73 -12.58 9.19 -2.05
CA ARG A 73 -11.93 9.28 -0.73
C ARG A 73 -12.61 10.30 0.19
N ALA A 74 -13.45 11.17 -0.36
CA ALA A 74 -14.12 12.23 0.38
C ALA A 74 -15.00 11.75 1.56
N LEU A 75 -15.51 10.52 1.49
CA LEU A 75 -16.33 9.91 2.53
C LEU A 75 -15.61 9.75 3.88
N PHE A 76 -14.29 9.65 3.88
CA PHE A 76 -13.49 9.36 5.09
C PHE A 76 -12.30 10.31 5.27
N ASN A 77 -11.79 10.90 4.19
CA ASN A 77 -10.72 11.89 4.26
C ASN A 77 -11.22 13.35 4.17
N GLY A 78 -12.54 13.55 4.08
CA GLY A 78 -13.18 14.87 4.04
C GLY A 78 -12.98 15.65 2.73
N GLY A 79 -12.54 14.99 1.67
CA GLY A 79 -12.24 15.61 0.38
C GLY A 79 -10.85 16.23 0.34
N ASN A 80 -9.95 15.80 1.24
CA ASN A 80 -8.57 16.25 1.24
C ASN A 80 -7.88 15.78 -0.07
N PRO A 81 -7.30 16.69 -0.87
CA PRO A 81 -6.59 16.31 -2.09
C PRO A 81 -5.28 15.56 -1.83
N GLY A 82 -4.76 15.60 -0.60
CA GLY A 82 -3.62 14.83 -0.13
C GLY A 82 -3.96 13.41 0.31
N VAL A 83 -3.13 12.87 1.20
CA VAL A 83 -3.31 11.57 1.85
C VAL A 83 -3.47 11.80 3.35
N THR A 84 -4.51 11.27 3.96
CA THR A 84 -4.65 11.27 5.41
C THR A 84 -4.07 9.99 6.00
N PHE A 85 -3.49 10.07 7.19
CA PHE A 85 -3.08 8.88 7.93
C PHE A 85 -3.65 8.86 9.34
N ALA A 86 -3.72 7.68 9.95
CA ALA A 86 -4.10 7.51 11.35
C ALA A 86 -3.21 6.46 12.03
N VAL A 87 -2.97 6.65 13.33
CA VAL A 87 -2.24 5.69 14.17
C VAL A 87 -3.15 5.21 15.28
N ASN A 88 -3.29 3.89 15.41
CA ASN A 88 -3.99 3.30 16.54
C ASN A 88 -3.06 3.26 17.78
N ASP A 89 -3.27 4.20 18.70
CA ASP A 89 -2.48 4.30 19.94
C ASP A 89 -2.75 3.18 20.96
N ALA A 90 -3.78 2.36 20.78
CA ALA A 90 -4.18 1.32 21.74
C ALA A 90 -3.55 -0.04 21.47
N ASN A 91 -3.30 -0.38 20.19
CA ASN A 91 -2.77 -1.69 19.79
C ASN A 91 -1.24 -1.70 19.85
N THR A 92 -0.72 -1.77 21.07
CA THR A 92 0.70 -1.68 21.38
C THR A 92 1.27 -3.04 21.81
N SER A 93 2.57 -3.22 21.58
CA SER A 93 3.36 -4.31 22.13
C SER A 93 3.69 -4.06 23.60
N ALA A 94 3.85 -5.13 24.38
CA ALA A 94 4.27 -5.06 25.77
C ALA A 94 5.80 -5.08 25.96
N ASP A 95 6.58 -5.03 24.88
CA ASP A 95 8.04 -5.15 24.97
C ASP A 95 8.70 -4.01 25.75
N PRO A 96 9.59 -4.31 26.71
CA PRO A 96 10.15 -3.31 27.62
C PRO A 96 11.12 -2.33 26.92
N ASN A 97 11.70 -2.71 25.79
CA ASN A 97 12.63 -1.88 25.01
C ASN A 97 11.92 -0.98 23.99
N LEU A 98 10.59 -0.99 23.99
CA LEU A 98 9.77 -0.31 23.00
C LEU A 98 8.86 0.71 23.71
N THR A 99 9.36 1.93 23.83
CA THR A 99 8.82 2.94 24.74
C THR A 99 8.01 4.04 24.03
N MET A 100 8.24 4.23 22.74
CA MET A 100 7.72 5.34 21.92
C MET A 100 6.97 4.84 20.68
N GLN A 101 6.22 3.74 20.81
CA GLN A 101 5.58 3.01 19.70
C GLN A 101 4.79 3.90 18.76
N SER A 102 3.76 4.55 19.28
CA SER A 102 2.88 5.37 18.47
C SER A 102 3.56 6.62 17.94
N GLN A 103 4.61 7.10 18.62
CA GLN A 103 5.43 8.19 18.09
C GLN A 103 6.23 7.70 16.88
N TRP A 104 6.85 6.52 16.96
CA TRP A 104 7.60 5.95 15.84
C TRP A 104 6.71 5.55 14.65
N MET A 105 5.48 5.15 14.90
CA MET A 105 4.47 5.01 13.85
C MET A 105 4.17 6.36 13.18
N ARG A 106 4.06 7.47 13.92
CA ARG A 106 3.90 8.78 13.29
C ARG A 106 5.14 9.23 12.54
N ASP A 107 6.30 9.09 13.17
CA ASP A 107 7.60 9.50 12.62
C ASP A 107 7.94 8.71 11.36
N SER A 108 7.48 7.46 11.22
CA SER A 108 7.67 6.71 9.99
C SER A 108 6.97 7.36 8.78
N VAL A 109 5.79 7.95 8.96
CA VAL A 109 5.11 8.76 7.94
C VAL A 109 5.90 10.04 7.64
N TYR A 110 6.44 10.68 8.67
CA TYR A 110 7.24 11.89 8.50
C TYR A 110 8.61 11.63 7.86
N ALA A 111 9.18 10.44 8.01
CA ALA A 111 10.43 10.05 7.34
C ALA A 111 10.30 10.16 5.81
N TRP A 112 9.17 9.73 5.24
CA TRP A 112 8.90 9.84 3.81
C TRP A 112 8.42 11.24 3.41
N THR A 113 7.53 11.83 4.18
CA THR A 113 6.90 13.11 3.79
C THR A 113 7.80 14.33 3.96
N SER A 114 8.86 14.21 4.76
CA SER A 114 9.90 15.24 4.91
C SER A 114 10.91 15.28 3.76
N GLU A 115 10.87 14.32 2.83
CA GLU A 115 11.70 14.36 1.64
C GLU A 115 11.37 15.59 0.78
N THR A 116 12.40 16.32 0.34
CA THR A 116 12.24 17.61 -0.37
C THR A 116 11.39 17.55 -1.64
N CYS A 117 11.24 16.37 -2.24
CA CYS A 117 10.43 16.13 -3.42
C CYS A 117 8.98 15.75 -3.09
N SER A 118 8.63 15.53 -1.82
CA SER A 118 7.34 14.99 -1.42
C SER A 118 6.26 16.06 -1.47
N ASN A 119 5.36 15.98 -2.46
CA ASN A 119 4.17 16.86 -2.55
C ASN A 119 2.89 16.21 -2.03
N ALA A 120 2.98 15.04 -1.39
CA ALA A 120 1.84 14.22 -0.95
C ALA A 120 0.83 14.91 0.00
N ASN A 121 1.21 16.06 0.59
CA ASN A 121 0.41 16.85 1.52
C ASN A 121 -0.30 15.97 2.57
N ILE A 122 0.49 15.26 3.37
CA ILE A 122 -0.01 14.25 4.29
C ILE A 122 -0.44 14.89 5.61
N SER A 123 -1.60 14.50 6.13
CA SER A 123 -2.13 14.99 7.41
C SER A 123 -2.65 13.86 8.29
N GLU A 124 -2.46 13.98 9.60
CA GLU A 124 -2.99 13.00 10.56
C GLU A 124 -4.47 13.24 10.84
N ASN A 125 -5.27 12.18 10.75
CA ASN A 125 -6.63 12.08 11.27
C ASN A 125 -6.61 11.35 12.62
N PRO A 126 -7.52 11.68 13.56
CA PRO A 126 -7.74 10.84 14.72
C PRO A 126 -8.12 9.41 14.29
N HIS A 127 -7.52 8.41 14.92
CA HIS A 127 -7.95 7.03 14.73
C HIS A 127 -9.39 6.86 15.22
N ASN A 128 -10.22 6.19 14.41
CA ASN A 128 -11.66 6.10 14.64
C ASN A 128 -12.08 4.98 15.61
N GLY A 129 -11.12 4.26 16.18
CA GLY A 129 -11.33 3.19 17.16
C GLY A 129 -11.62 1.81 16.54
N ASN A 130 -11.59 1.67 15.21
CA ASN A 130 -11.75 0.37 14.57
C ASN A 130 -10.52 -0.53 14.82
N ALA A 131 -10.69 -1.85 14.69
CA ALA A 131 -9.58 -2.80 14.77
C ALA A 131 -8.81 -2.94 13.44
N GLY A 132 -9.14 -2.11 12.44
CA GLY A 132 -8.75 -2.31 11.05
C GLY A 132 -9.71 -3.21 10.28
N ILE A 133 -9.89 -2.88 9.01
CA ILE A 133 -10.85 -3.48 8.08
C ILE A 133 -10.39 -4.86 7.64
N VAL A 134 -9.09 -5.05 7.41
CA VAL A 134 -8.51 -6.34 7.02
C VAL A 134 -8.71 -7.38 8.12
N GLU A 135 -8.46 -7.00 9.37
CA GLU A 135 -8.72 -7.87 10.52
C GLU A 135 -10.20 -8.28 10.59
N ARG A 136 -11.10 -7.31 10.46
CA ARG A 136 -12.53 -7.59 10.45
C ARG A 136 -12.91 -8.54 9.32
N TYR A 137 -12.34 -8.36 8.14
CA TYR A 137 -12.59 -9.24 7.01
C TYR A 137 -12.20 -10.69 7.34
N PHE A 138 -11.06 -10.92 7.99
CA PHE A 138 -10.67 -12.27 8.40
C PHE A 138 -11.62 -12.90 9.44
N TYR A 139 -12.19 -12.11 10.35
CA TYR A 139 -13.14 -12.63 11.34
C TYR A 139 -14.57 -12.79 10.83
N THR A 140 -15.01 -11.93 9.91
CA THR A 140 -16.44 -11.79 9.55
C THR A 140 -16.72 -12.07 8.07
N GLY A 141 -15.69 -12.05 7.22
CA GLY A 141 -15.83 -12.09 5.77
C GLY A 141 -16.35 -10.80 5.14
N VAL A 142 -16.48 -9.72 5.92
CA VAL A 142 -17.08 -8.45 5.49
C VAL A 142 -16.05 -7.33 5.48
N ILE A 143 -16.00 -6.59 4.36
CA ILE A 143 -15.35 -5.29 4.24
C ILE A 143 -16.44 -4.22 4.23
N ASN A 144 -16.34 -3.21 5.11
CA ASN A 144 -17.31 -2.12 5.23
C ASN A 144 -16.60 -0.76 5.41
N GLY A 145 -17.35 0.31 5.12
CA GLY A 145 -16.89 1.70 4.96
C GLY A 145 -16.42 2.46 6.21
N ASP A 146 -16.00 1.80 7.28
CA ASP A 146 -15.64 2.48 8.55
C ASP A 146 -14.12 2.66 8.72
N TRP A 147 -13.39 2.89 7.64
CA TRP A 147 -12.00 3.34 7.70
C TRP A 147 -11.95 4.87 7.91
N GLY A 148 -10.96 5.35 8.67
CA GLY A 148 -10.87 6.76 9.11
C GLY A 148 -9.79 7.59 8.42
N ALA A 149 -8.95 6.96 7.61
CA ALA A 149 -7.84 7.59 6.91
C ALA A 149 -7.46 6.79 5.65
N ASP A 150 -6.74 7.42 4.73
CA ASP A 150 -6.18 6.76 3.54
C ASP A 150 -5.12 5.71 3.90
N LEU A 151 -4.31 5.98 4.94
CA LEU A 151 -3.30 5.06 5.49
C LEU A 151 -3.50 4.88 6.99
N THR A 152 -3.74 3.66 7.47
CA THR A 152 -3.88 3.40 8.91
C THR A 152 -2.77 2.48 9.41
N GLN A 153 -2.03 2.92 10.41
CA GLN A 153 -1.18 2.05 11.21
C GLN A 153 -2.00 1.46 12.34
N VAL A 154 -2.43 0.22 12.14
CA VAL A 154 -3.39 -0.48 12.98
C VAL A 154 -2.73 -1.09 14.23
N GLY A 155 -1.41 -1.22 14.21
CA GLY A 155 -0.58 -1.59 15.37
C GLY A 155 -0.26 -3.08 15.44
N PHE A 156 0.03 -3.56 16.64
CA PHE A 156 0.52 -4.90 16.89
C PHE A 156 -0.61 -5.94 16.93
N ARG A 157 -0.36 -7.15 16.44
CA ARG A 157 -1.23 -8.31 16.63
C ARG A 157 -0.45 -9.48 17.21
N ASP A 158 -1.10 -10.15 18.15
CA ASP A 158 -0.54 -11.32 18.80
C ASP A 158 -0.30 -12.48 17.82
N SER A 159 0.47 -13.46 18.26
CA SER A 159 0.85 -14.63 17.47
C SER A 159 -0.30 -15.55 17.09
N SER A 160 -1.45 -15.46 17.75
CA SER A 160 -2.64 -16.25 17.40
C SER A 160 -3.43 -15.64 16.25
N ASN A 161 -3.33 -14.31 16.09
CA ASN A 161 -4.04 -13.55 15.08
C ASN A 161 -3.16 -13.21 13.87
N PHE A 162 -1.86 -12.90 14.08
CA PHE A 162 -0.94 -12.52 13.00
C PHE A 162 -0.87 -13.52 11.83
N PRO A 163 -0.96 -14.85 12.02
CA PRO A 163 -0.97 -15.81 10.91
C PRO A 163 -2.14 -15.68 9.92
N TYR A 164 -3.24 -15.00 10.29
CA TYR A 164 -4.30 -14.66 9.33
C TYR A 164 -3.85 -13.58 8.35
N PHE A 165 -2.91 -12.72 8.76
CA PHE A 165 -2.44 -11.59 7.99
C PHE A 165 -1.19 -11.92 7.15
N ALA A 166 -0.40 -12.91 7.56
CA ALA A 166 0.81 -13.30 6.85
C ALA A 166 1.03 -14.82 6.86
N PRO A 167 1.49 -15.41 5.73
CA PRO A 167 1.61 -16.86 5.58
C PRO A 167 2.74 -17.51 6.39
N GLY A 168 3.49 -16.77 7.21
CA GLY A 168 4.63 -17.28 7.97
C GLY A 168 4.92 -16.49 9.24
N SER A 169 5.51 -17.17 10.23
CA SER A 169 5.95 -16.56 11.50
C SER A 169 7.18 -15.68 11.34
N ASN A 170 7.79 -15.68 10.16
CA ASN A 170 9.00 -14.94 9.82
C ASN A 170 8.73 -13.50 9.33
N VAL A 171 7.48 -13.03 9.38
CA VAL A 171 7.06 -11.71 8.91
C VAL A 171 6.99 -10.72 10.09
N LEU A 172 7.70 -9.60 9.98
CA LEU A 172 7.76 -8.57 11.03
C LEU A 172 6.57 -7.61 10.98
N GLY A 173 6.17 -7.25 9.76
CA GLY A 173 5.07 -6.33 9.48
C GLY A 173 4.48 -6.63 8.10
N VAL A 174 3.28 -6.12 7.88
CA VAL A 174 2.57 -6.26 6.62
C VAL A 174 1.77 -5.00 6.33
N THR A 175 1.83 -4.57 5.08
CA THR A 175 1.00 -3.49 4.55
C THR A 175 0.02 -4.05 3.54
N PHE A 176 -1.26 -3.96 3.86
CA PHE A 176 -2.33 -4.34 2.95
C PHE A 176 -2.73 -3.16 2.07
N THR A 177 -2.84 -3.42 0.77
CA THR A 177 -3.42 -2.47 -0.17
C THR A 177 -4.82 -2.92 -0.57
N LEU A 178 -5.79 -2.03 -0.43
CA LEU A 178 -7.15 -2.22 -0.90
C LEU A 178 -7.42 -1.16 -1.96
N TRP A 179 -7.82 -1.59 -3.14
CA TRP A 179 -8.10 -0.72 -4.28
C TRP A 179 -9.59 -0.66 -4.59
N TRP A 180 -9.98 0.35 -5.35
CA TRP A 180 -11.31 0.46 -5.90
C TRP A 180 -11.51 -0.55 -7.04
N VAL A 181 -12.74 -1.05 -7.13
CA VAL A 181 -13.22 -1.81 -8.27
C VAL A 181 -14.50 -1.18 -8.78
N ASP A 182 -14.75 -1.25 -10.08
CA ASP A 182 -15.98 -0.79 -10.73
C ASP A 182 -17.16 -1.73 -10.41
N GLN A 183 -18.33 -1.41 -11.00
CA GLN A 183 -19.55 -2.19 -10.84
C GLN A 183 -19.45 -3.64 -11.35
N ASN A 184 -18.50 -3.91 -12.25
CA ASN A 184 -18.23 -5.24 -12.80
C ASN A 184 -17.17 -6.01 -11.99
N GLY A 185 -16.60 -5.39 -10.95
CA GLY A 185 -15.53 -5.94 -10.14
C GLY A 185 -14.14 -5.82 -10.77
N ALA A 186 -13.98 -5.00 -11.81
CA ALA A 186 -12.68 -4.71 -12.41
C ALA A 186 -11.98 -3.58 -11.62
N PRO A 187 -10.67 -3.67 -11.33
CA PRO A 187 -9.92 -2.56 -10.74
C PRO A 187 -10.03 -1.29 -11.58
N THR A 188 -10.13 -0.14 -10.92
CA THR A 188 -10.21 1.15 -11.60
C THR A 188 -8.84 1.80 -11.77
N ASP A 189 -8.73 2.66 -12.78
CA ASP A 189 -7.58 3.53 -13.08
C ASP A 189 -8.16 4.84 -13.65
N ILE A 190 -8.61 5.74 -12.76
CA ILE A 190 -9.42 6.90 -13.18
C ILE A 190 -8.59 8.04 -13.77
N ASP A 191 -7.31 8.13 -13.41
CA ASP A 191 -6.38 9.13 -13.94
C ASP A 191 -5.55 8.59 -15.13
N ASN A 192 -5.71 7.31 -15.48
CA ASN A 192 -5.08 6.62 -16.61
C ASN A 192 -3.54 6.59 -16.51
N ASP A 193 -3.02 6.42 -15.30
CA ASP A 193 -1.57 6.33 -15.05
C ASP A 193 -1.03 4.89 -15.22
N GLY A 194 -1.92 3.92 -15.46
CA GLY A 194 -1.60 2.51 -15.63
C GLY A 194 -1.45 1.73 -14.31
N LYS A 195 -1.83 2.34 -13.18
CA LYS A 195 -1.88 1.72 -11.85
C LYS A 195 -3.32 1.62 -11.37
N TYR A 196 -3.59 0.68 -10.46
CA TYR A 196 -4.91 0.59 -9.85
C TYR A 196 -5.11 1.65 -8.76
N ASP A 197 -6.30 2.23 -8.71
CA ASP A 197 -6.61 3.28 -7.75
C ASP A 197 -6.76 2.72 -6.33
N VAL A 198 -5.88 3.13 -5.42
CA VAL A 198 -5.93 2.74 -4.01
C VAL A 198 -7.11 3.41 -3.31
N ALA A 199 -7.88 2.61 -2.59
CA ALA A 199 -8.91 3.07 -1.67
C ALA A 199 -8.28 3.47 -0.33
N PHE A 200 -7.60 2.53 0.32
CA PHE A 200 -6.86 2.76 1.55
C PHE A 200 -5.84 1.64 1.79
N ARG A 201 -4.95 1.87 2.77
CA ARG A 201 -3.94 0.90 3.21
C ARG A 201 -3.95 0.73 4.72
N GLU A 202 -3.66 -0.48 5.17
CA GLU A 202 -3.56 -0.82 6.59
C GLU A 202 -2.26 -1.54 6.91
N ILE A 203 -1.60 -1.12 7.99
CA ILE A 203 -0.31 -1.64 8.43
C ILE A 203 -0.47 -2.35 9.76
N TYR A 204 0.04 -3.58 9.83
CA TYR A 204 0.03 -4.44 11.01
C TYR A 204 1.44 -4.93 11.36
N TYR A 205 1.72 -5.04 12.65
CA TYR A 205 3.02 -5.51 13.17
C TYR A 205 2.86 -6.81 13.96
N ASN A 206 3.86 -7.69 13.87
CA ASN A 206 3.82 -9.01 14.51
C ASN A 206 4.37 -8.94 15.94
N ASP A 207 3.49 -9.10 16.93
CA ASP A 207 3.85 -9.05 18.35
C ASP A 207 4.50 -10.34 18.88
N ASN A 208 4.79 -11.30 18.00
CA ASN A 208 5.57 -12.49 18.35
C ASN A 208 7.08 -12.22 18.41
N TYR A 209 7.53 -11.06 17.93
CA TYR A 209 8.92 -10.64 17.98
C TYR A 209 9.16 -9.78 19.21
N THR A 210 10.39 -9.83 19.73
CA THR A 210 10.86 -8.80 20.67
C THR A 210 11.26 -7.57 19.87
N TRP A 211 10.63 -6.45 20.17
CA TRP A 211 10.83 -5.16 19.54
C TRP A 211 11.65 -4.21 20.42
N ALA A 212 12.29 -3.26 19.77
CA ALA A 212 13.03 -2.18 20.41
C ALA A 212 12.93 -0.90 19.58
N ASP A 213 13.08 0.26 20.24
CA ASP A 213 13.21 1.55 19.58
C ASP A 213 14.43 2.37 20.03
N ASN A 214 15.13 1.88 21.04
CA ASN A 214 16.21 2.55 21.74
C ASN A 214 17.60 1.93 21.45
N GLY A 215 17.71 1.10 20.41
CA GLY A 215 18.94 0.37 20.09
C GLY A 215 19.25 -0.78 21.06
N GLY A 216 18.29 -1.16 21.92
CA GLY A 216 18.34 -2.34 22.77
C GLY A 216 18.20 -3.66 22.00
N SER A 217 18.09 -4.76 22.74
CA SER A 217 17.86 -6.09 22.15
C SER A 217 16.44 -6.17 21.59
N GLY A 218 16.32 -6.47 20.30
CA GLY A 218 15.05 -6.63 19.60
C GLY A 218 15.14 -6.19 18.13
N VAL A 219 14.03 -6.34 17.43
CA VAL A 219 13.82 -5.78 16.09
C VAL A 219 13.54 -4.29 16.23
N ASP A 220 14.24 -3.47 15.44
CA ASP A 220 14.05 -2.02 15.44
C ASP A 220 12.69 -1.65 14.83
N LEU A 221 11.69 -1.33 15.67
CA LEU A 221 10.36 -0.91 15.21
C LEU A 221 10.45 0.28 14.25
N PRO A 222 11.24 1.35 14.51
CA PRO A 222 11.29 2.48 13.60
C PRO A 222 11.71 2.07 12.18
N THR A 223 12.70 1.20 12.03
CA THR A 223 13.11 0.67 10.72
C THR A 223 11.96 -0.04 10.01
N VAL A 224 11.25 -0.93 10.72
CA VAL A 224 10.14 -1.69 10.13
C VAL A 224 8.94 -0.78 9.83
N ALA A 225 8.61 0.14 10.72
CA ALA A 225 7.53 1.09 10.50
C ALA A 225 7.80 2.01 9.29
N ILE A 226 9.05 2.48 9.11
CA ILE A 226 9.43 3.25 7.92
C ILE A 226 9.31 2.38 6.66
N HIS A 227 9.70 1.11 6.71
CA HIS A 227 9.52 0.17 5.59
C HIS A 227 8.06 -0.03 5.21
N GLU A 228 7.20 -0.36 6.18
CA GLU A 228 5.77 -0.60 5.94
C GLU A 228 5.05 0.66 5.46
N VAL A 229 5.40 1.84 6.01
CA VAL A 229 4.89 3.11 5.47
C VAL A 229 5.39 3.36 4.05
N GLY A 230 6.56 2.88 3.67
CA GLY A 230 7.02 2.91 2.28
C GLY A 230 6.04 2.21 1.33
N HIS A 231 5.59 1.00 1.69
CA HIS A 231 4.48 0.32 0.99
C HIS A 231 3.19 1.13 1.07
N GLY A 232 2.91 1.70 2.26
CA GLY A 232 1.82 2.64 2.52
C GLY A 232 1.82 3.84 1.55
N LEU A 233 2.98 4.22 1.04
CA LEU A 233 3.20 5.33 0.10
C LEU A 233 3.71 4.84 -1.27
N SER A 234 3.25 3.66 -1.68
CA SER A 234 3.40 3.13 -3.05
C SER A 234 4.81 2.74 -3.47
N SER A 235 5.72 2.56 -2.50
CA SER A 235 7.04 1.96 -2.74
C SER A 235 6.95 0.43 -2.68
N ALA A 236 7.48 -0.24 -3.69
CA ALA A 236 7.67 -1.69 -3.69
C ALA A 236 9.01 -2.07 -3.06
N HIS A 237 9.17 -3.36 -2.75
CA HIS A 237 10.49 -3.90 -2.48
C HIS A 237 11.44 -3.66 -3.65
N PHE A 238 12.71 -3.40 -3.32
CA PHE A 238 13.76 -3.34 -4.33
C PHE A 238 15.11 -3.85 -3.81
N GLY A 239 15.97 -4.18 -4.76
CA GLY A 239 17.35 -4.55 -4.50
C GLY A 239 17.55 -6.06 -4.50
N MET A 240 18.79 -6.46 -4.22
CA MET A 240 19.16 -7.86 -4.17
C MET A 240 19.56 -8.22 -2.75
N ILE A 241 19.00 -9.31 -2.25
CA ILE A 241 19.33 -9.87 -0.95
C ILE A 241 19.89 -11.26 -1.18
N ALA A 242 21.09 -11.49 -0.66
CA ALA A 242 21.79 -12.76 -0.79
C ALA A 242 22.46 -13.14 0.51
N ILE A 243 22.71 -14.43 0.70
CA ILE A 243 23.76 -14.86 1.64
C ILE A 243 25.02 -15.09 0.84
N LYS A 244 26.11 -14.47 1.28
CA LYS A 244 27.45 -14.71 0.77
C LYS A 244 28.35 -15.07 1.94
N ASP A 245 28.95 -16.26 1.88
CA ASP A 245 29.86 -16.77 2.93
C ASP A 245 29.20 -16.80 4.33
N GLY A 246 27.91 -17.19 4.38
CA GLY A 246 27.14 -17.25 5.63
C GLY A 246 26.68 -15.89 6.18
N LYS A 247 26.95 -14.79 5.46
CA LYS A 247 26.54 -13.44 5.86
C LYS A 247 25.45 -12.90 4.94
N LEU A 248 24.43 -12.28 5.54
CA LEU A 248 23.42 -11.52 4.81
C LEU A 248 24.10 -10.35 4.08
N PHE A 249 23.78 -10.21 2.81
CA PHE A 249 24.30 -9.22 1.90
C PHE A 249 23.14 -8.57 1.15
N ALA A 250 23.00 -7.25 1.26
CA ALA A 250 22.01 -6.48 0.53
C ALA A 250 22.70 -5.51 -0.44
N LYS A 251 22.21 -5.40 -1.68
CA LYS A 251 22.74 -4.46 -2.69
C LYS A 251 21.62 -3.79 -3.50
N PRO A 252 21.44 -2.46 -3.38
CA PRO A 252 21.94 -1.64 -2.26
C PRO A 252 21.29 -2.08 -0.93
N ARG A 253 21.90 -1.71 0.20
CA ARG A 253 21.18 -1.68 1.48
C ARG A 253 20.23 -0.50 1.45
N ALA A 254 18.95 -0.77 1.69
CA ALA A 254 17.87 0.20 1.59
C ALA A 254 16.76 -0.14 2.58
N ILE A 255 15.93 0.84 2.91
CA ILE A 255 14.77 0.63 3.77
C ILE A 255 13.83 -0.39 3.13
N MET A 256 13.52 -0.25 1.84
CA MET A 256 12.59 -1.14 1.13
C MET A 256 13.22 -2.48 0.70
N ASN A 257 14.30 -2.93 1.33
CA ASN A 257 14.74 -4.31 1.19
C ASN A 257 13.78 -5.24 1.95
N ALA A 258 13.35 -6.33 1.32
CA ALA A 258 12.42 -7.30 1.89
C ALA A 258 12.98 -8.24 2.99
N VAL A 259 14.21 -8.01 3.44
CA VAL A 259 14.79 -8.71 4.59
C VAL A 259 15.38 -7.68 5.53
N TYR A 260 15.01 -7.80 6.80
CA TYR A 260 15.52 -6.93 7.85
C TYR A 260 17.02 -7.14 8.05
N GLY A 261 17.79 -6.06 7.83
CA GLY A 261 19.25 -6.05 7.93
C GLY A 261 19.80 -5.37 9.20
N GLY A 262 18.95 -5.16 10.21
CA GLY A 262 19.25 -4.33 11.38
C GLY A 262 18.78 -2.88 11.23
N PRO A 263 19.02 -2.02 12.23
CA PRO A 263 18.54 -0.64 12.24
C PRO A 263 18.96 0.14 10.98
N LEU A 264 17.99 0.80 10.36
CA LEU A 264 18.15 1.72 9.25
C LEU A 264 16.92 2.64 9.29
N ARG A 265 17.10 3.94 9.46
CA ARG A 265 15.98 4.88 9.61
C ARG A 265 16.02 6.06 8.63
N ASP A 266 17.07 6.13 7.82
CA ASP A 266 17.25 7.18 6.83
C ASP A 266 16.90 6.66 5.42
N LEU A 267 16.09 7.43 4.69
CA LEU A 267 15.83 7.18 3.28
C LEU A 267 17.06 7.59 2.47
N THR A 268 17.59 6.67 1.68
CA THR A 268 18.78 6.95 0.85
C THR A 268 18.64 6.37 -0.54
N GLY A 269 19.36 6.97 -1.49
CA GLY A 269 19.48 6.47 -2.86
C GLY A 269 18.14 6.13 -3.48
N ARG A 270 17.86 4.83 -3.61
CA ARG A 270 16.68 4.34 -4.31
C ARG A 270 15.39 4.45 -3.51
N ASP A 271 15.43 4.47 -2.16
CA ASP A 271 14.23 4.75 -1.35
C ASP A 271 13.68 6.14 -1.73
N ARG A 272 14.54 7.16 -1.70
CA ARG A 272 14.22 8.53 -2.10
C ARG A 272 13.81 8.62 -3.57
N ALA A 273 14.55 7.98 -4.48
CA ALA A 273 14.25 8.05 -5.91
C ALA A 273 12.86 7.50 -6.23
N THR A 274 12.49 6.37 -5.61
CA THR A 274 11.15 5.81 -5.71
C THR A 274 10.10 6.76 -5.13
N HIS A 275 10.32 7.27 -3.91
CA HIS A 275 9.38 8.21 -3.29
C HIS A 275 9.13 9.44 -4.18
N CYS A 276 10.19 10.08 -4.67
CA CYS A 276 10.07 11.23 -5.55
C CYS A 276 9.35 10.88 -6.85
N SER A 277 9.58 9.68 -7.40
CA SER A 277 8.92 9.27 -8.64
C SER A 277 7.40 9.08 -8.50
N ASN A 278 6.91 8.74 -7.30
CA ASN A 278 5.48 8.66 -7.01
C ASN A 278 4.90 10.03 -6.62
N TRP A 279 5.61 10.80 -5.80
CA TRP A 279 5.01 11.91 -5.06
C TRP A 279 5.45 13.31 -5.50
N ALA A 280 6.43 13.46 -6.39
CA ALA A 280 6.88 14.79 -6.83
C ALA A 280 5.90 15.50 -7.74
N GLN A 281 5.06 14.78 -8.48
CA GLN A 281 4.03 15.36 -9.35
C GLN A 281 2.66 15.42 -8.68
N TRP A 282 2.57 15.09 -7.39
CA TRP A 282 1.30 15.12 -6.67
C TRP A 282 0.69 16.53 -6.71
N GLY A 283 -0.51 16.65 -7.30
CA GLY A 283 -1.22 17.91 -7.46
C GLY A 283 -0.64 18.89 -8.48
N VAL A 284 0.32 18.46 -9.30
CA VAL A 284 0.88 19.25 -10.40
C VAL A 284 0.30 18.73 -11.71
N ASN A 285 -0.73 19.43 -12.21
CA ASN A 285 -1.30 19.22 -13.55
C ASN A 285 -0.68 20.21 -14.55
#